data_AF-A0A502GRS7-F1
#
_entry.id   AF-A0A502GRS7-F1
#
_cell.length_a   1.000
_cell.length_b   1.000
_cell.length_c   1.000
_cell.angle_alpha   90.00
_cell.angle_beta   90.00
_cell.angle_gamma   90.00
#
_symmetry.space_group_name_H-M   'P 1'
#
loop_
_entity.id
_entity.type
_entity.pdbx_description
1 polymer ?
#
loop_
_entity_poly.entity_id
_entity_poly.type
_entity_poly.pdbx_seq_one_letter_code
_entity_poly.pdbx_strand_id
1 'polypeptide(L)'
;MLTDPILQAILLGYSPPMSLCDYSSYLSQRVYRHLSDVFRFGLSFSELGLTDHFILDLARFSHRSRSATVKVYKTSWPVETAFGNDIDLFVGDGTGQYDWYALQAKVMSHEGEFNDLKIKAKGEFHQWLKLLTHERLFGSQAFYLLYVGKSKTNFPTTGPTKKDCNGVAPIGEYGLSLVKALNIHKTVTRTTPMKFTEVFPDLVEPLRSIFCCPRPLHLTARKYTEDEIATPAYRQVYARAKSDDIYQGYNASDHVLPDGFAPLRVLIDLNSDVDENKDAR
;
A
#
# COMPACT_ATOMS: atom_id res chain seq x y z
N MET A 1 -4.65 -17.42 46.15
CA MET A 1 -5.51 -17.03 45.01
C MET A 1 -4.89 -15.78 44.39
N LEU A 2 -4.15 -15.95 43.29
CA LEU A 2 -3.54 -14.84 42.54
C LEU A 2 -4.57 -14.37 41.50
N THR A 3 -5.24 -13.25 41.79
CA THR A 3 -6.25 -12.62 40.94
C THR A 3 -5.59 -11.57 40.04
N ASP A 4 -4.61 -11.99 39.22
CA ASP A 4 -4.06 -11.11 38.20
C ASP A 4 -4.79 -11.39 36.87
N PRO A 5 -5.74 -10.52 36.46
CA PRO A 5 -6.49 -10.70 35.22
C PRO A 5 -5.60 -10.68 33.97
N ILE A 6 -4.39 -10.12 34.04
CA ILE A 6 -3.41 -10.13 32.94
C ILE A 6 -2.82 -11.53 32.77
N LEU A 7 -2.48 -12.20 33.87
CA LEU A 7 -1.95 -13.56 33.85
C LEU A 7 -3.02 -14.57 33.36
N GLN A 8 -4.28 -14.32 33.69
CA GLN A 8 -5.41 -15.13 33.25
C GLN A 8 -5.71 -14.96 31.75
N ALA A 9 -5.58 -13.73 31.21
CA ALA A 9 -5.70 -13.48 29.77
C ALA A 9 -4.59 -14.14 28.94
N ILE A 10 -3.35 -14.12 29.44
CA ILE A 10 -2.20 -14.80 28.79
C ILE A 10 -2.38 -16.32 28.78
N LEU A 11 -2.84 -16.92 29.89
CA LEU A 11 -3.08 -18.37 29.99
C LEU A 11 -4.27 -18.85 29.14
N LEU A 12 -5.20 -17.96 28.80
CA LEU A 12 -6.34 -18.24 27.91
C LEU A 12 -6.06 -17.93 26.43
N GLY A 13 -4.81 -17.58 26.08
CA GLY A 13 -4.44 -17.25 24.69
C GLY A 13 -5.03 -15.92 24.18
N TYR A 14 -5.57 -15.08 25.07
CA TYR A 14 -6.05 -13.75 24.72
C TYR A 14 -4.86 -12.80 24.57
N SER A 15 -4.23 -12.82 23.41
CA SER A 15 -3.47 -11.64 22.98
C SER A 15 -4.48 -10.52 22.68
N PRO A 16 -4.32 -9.32 23.26
CA PRO A 16 -5.18 -8.20 22.89
C PRO A 16 -5.12 -8.00 21.37
N PRO A 17 -6.24 -7.64 20.72
CA PRO A 17 -6.27 -7.42 19.29
C PRO A 17 -5.25 -6.34 18.93
N MET A 18 -4.28 -6.70 18.10
CA MET A 18 -3.25 -5.78 17.61
C MET A 18 -3.94 -4.61 16.90
N SER A 19 -3.55 -3.38 17.24
CA SER A 19 -4.09 -2.20 16.54
C SER A 19 -3.59 -2.17 15.09
N LEU A 20 -4.29 -1.45 14.21
CA LEU A 20 -3.83 -1.26 12.83
C LEU A 20 -2.47 -0.57 12.78
N CYS A 21 -2.25 0.38 13.68
CA CYS A 21 -0.98 1.06 13.86
C CYS A 21 0.15 0.05 14.13
N ASP A 22 -0.01 -0.80 15.15
CA ASP A 22 0.98 -1.82 15.51
C ASP A 22 1.17 -2.86 14.40
N TYR A 23 0.08 -3.24 13.73
CA TYR A 23 0.11 -4.19 12.63
C TYR A 23 0.90 -3.66 11.44
N SER A 24 0.78 -2.36 11.14
CA SER A 24 1.54 -1.73 10.06
C SER A 24 3.05 -1.73 10.35
N SER A 25 3.45 -1.45 11.61
CA SER A 25 4.85 -1.54 12.05
C SER A 25 5.37 -2.97 11.97
N TYR A 26 4.57 -3.95 12.43
CA TYR A 26 4.90 -5.36 12.31
C TYR A 26 5.12 -5.79 10.85
N LEU A 27 4.21 -5.37 9.95
CA LEU A 27 4.27 -5.69 8.54
C LEU A 27 5.52 -5.09 7.87
N SER A 28 5.82 -3.82 8.14
CA SER A 28 7.05 -3.16 7.69
C SER A 28 8.30 -3.91 8.14
N GLN A 29 8.39 -4.26 9.43
CA GLN A 29 9.54 -4.99 9.97
C GLN A 29 9.69 -6.39 9.37
N ARG A 30 8.58 -7.04 9.03
CA ARG A 30 8.60 -8.36 8.38
C ARG A 30 9.11 -8.25 6.94
N VAL A 31 8.62 -7.28 6.17
CA VAL A 31 9.11 -6.99 4.81
C VAL A 31 10.59 -6.64 4.83
N TYR A 32 11.00 -5.76 5.75
CA TYR A 32 12.40 -5.36 5.90
C TYR A 32 13.32 -6.55 6.12
N ARG A 33 12.99 -7.41 7.09
CA ARG A 33 13.76 -8.63 7.37
C ARG A 33 13.80 -9.57 6.18
N HIS A 34 12.65 -9.84 5.57
CA HIS A 34 12.55 -10.73 4.42
C HIS A 34 13.42 -10.25 3.25
N LEU A 35 13.30 -8.99 2.84
CA LEU A 35 14.10 -8.44 1.74
C LEU A 35 15.58 -8.36 2.11
N SER A 36 15.92 -8.03 3.36
CA SER A 36 17.32 -8.08 3.82
C SER A 36 17.93 -9.48 3.67
N ASP A 37 17.17 -10.52 4.00
CA ASP A 37 17.60 -11.90 3.86
C ASP A 37 17.75 -12.29 2.39
N VAL A 38 16.79 -11.91 1.53
CA VAL A 38 16.85 -12.11 0.06
C VAL A 38 18.11 -11.46 -0.53
N PHE A 39 18.38 -10.19 -0.19
CA PHE A 39 19.51 -9.43 -0.71
C PHE A 39 20.85 -9.95 -0.19
N ARG A 40 20.88 -10.55 1.01
CA ARG A 40 22.09 -11.20 1.53
C ARG A 40 22.65 -12.26 0.57
N PHE A 41 21.75 -12.93 -0.17
CA PHE A 41 22.08 -13.94 -1.18
C PHE A 41 22.15 -13.39 -2.61
N GLY A 42 22.08 -12.08 -2.82
CA GLY A 42 22.11 -11.47 -4.16
C GLY A 42 20.87 -11.76 -5.00
N LEU A 43 19.76 -12.12 -4.37
CA LEU A 43 18.50 -12.40 -5.05
C LEU A 43 17.63 -11.13 -5.12
N SER A 44 16.63 -11.15 -6.00
CA SER A 44 15.64 -10.08 -6.16
C SER A 44 14.23 -10.63 -5.93
N PHE A 45 13.27 -9.76 -5.62
CA PHE A 45 11.87 -10.13 -5.43
C PHE A 45 10.97 -9.36 -6.41
N SER A 46 9.88 -9.98 -6.87
CA SER A 46 8.95 -9.35 -7.81
C SER A 46 8.08 -8.29 -7.12
N GLU A 47 7.91 -7.13 -7.75
CA GLU A 47 6.99 -6.07 -7.30
C GLU A 47 5.56 -6.55 -7.13
N LEU A 48 5.01 -7.21 -8.15
CA LEU A 48 3.64 -7.73 -8.12
C LEU A 48 3.41 -8.69 -6.94
N GLY A 49 4.30 -9.66 -6.75
CA GLY A 49 4.17 -10.63 -5.65
C GLY A 49 4.21 -9.99 -4.27
N LEU A 50 5.07 -8.98 -4.06
CA LEU A 50 5.15 -8.32 -2.76
C LEU A 50 3.96 -7.40 -2.50
N THR A 51 3.45 -6.74 -3.54
CA THR A 51 2.20 -5.99 -3.51
C THR A 51 1.01 -6.88 -3.19
N ASP A 52 0.90 -8.05 -3.81
CA ASP A 52 -0.18 -9.00 -3.50
C ASP A 52 -0.12 -9.48 -2.05
N HIS A 53 1.08 -9.75 -1.53
CA HIS A 53 1.27 -10.06 -0.10
C HIS A 53 0.82 -8.91 0.80
N PHE A 54 1.26 -7.68 0.52
CA PHE A 54 0.88 -6.50 1.29
C PHE A 54 -0.65 -6.33 1.37
N ILE A 55 -1.34 -6.42 0.23
CA ILE A 55 -2.80 -6.31 0.17
C ILE A 55 -3.47 -7.45 0.95
N LEU A 56 -2.99 -8.68 0.79
CA LEU A 56 -3.50 -9.86 1.50
C LEU A 56 -3.34 -9.72 3.02
N ASP A 57 -2.21 -9.22 3.51
CA ASP A 57 -2.00 -9.01 4.94
C ASP A 57 -2.93 -7.95 5.53
N LEU A 58 -3.17 -6.85 4.81
CA LEU A 58 -4.11 -5.81 5.24
C LEU A 58 -5.56 -6.32 5.22
N ALA A 59 -5.95 -7.07 4.18
CA ALA A 59 -7.29 -7.65 4.11
C ALA A 59 -7.53 -8.68 5.23
N ARG A 60 -6.57 -9.58 5.49
CA ARG A 60 -6.61 -10.51 6.62
C ARG A 60 -6.69 -9.81 7.96
N PHE A 61 -6.04 -8.66 8.10
CA PHE A 61 -6.15 -7.84 9.31
C PHE A 61 -7.55 -7.25 9.45
N SER A 62 -8.06 -6.57 8.41
CA SER A 62 -9.41 -5.96 8.42
C SER A 62 -10.48 -7.00 8.73
N HIS A 63 -10.41 -8.19 8.12
CA HIS A 63 -11.34 -9.29 8.39
C HIS A 63 -11.28 -9.77 9.85
N ARG A 64 -10.07 -10.09 10.36
CA ARG A 64 -9.90 -10.61 11.74
C ARG A 64 -10.29 -9.60 12.81
N SER A 65 -9.96 -8.33 12.58
CA SER A 65 -10.29 -7.25 13.52
C SER A 65 -11.73 -6.76 13.41
N ARG A 66 -12.48 -7.23 12.39
CA ARG A 66 -13.75 -6.63 11.94
C ARG A 66 -13.65 -5.12 11.79
N SER A 67 -12.47 -4.63 11.43
CA SER A 67 -12.21 -3.20 11.38
C SER A 67 -12.68 -2.65 10.06
N ALA A 68 -13.72 -1.81 10.12
CA ALA A 68 -14.12 -0.98 8.99
C ALA A 68 -13.09 0.12 8.68
N THR A 69 -12.08 0.34 9.53
CA THR A 69 -11.16 1.48 9.41
C THR A 69 -10.17 1.40 8.26
N VAL A 70 -10.07 0.27 7.54
CA VAL A 70 -9.21 0.16 6.36
C VAL A 70 -9.91 -0.55 5.24
N LYS A 71 -9.87 0.05 4.06
CA LYS A 71 -10.22 -0.61 2.81
C LYS A 71 -9.01 -0.52 1.89
N VAL A 72 -8.53 -1.66 1.41
CA VAL A 72 -7.38 -1.74 0.52
C VAL A 72 -7.82 -2.36 -0.79
N TYR A 73 -7.35 -1.80 -1.89
CA TYR A 73 -7.77 -2.17 -3.22
C TYR A 73 -6.57 -2.21 -4.18
N LYS A 74 -6.39 -3.34 -4.88
CA LYS A 74 -5.48 -3.39 -6.04
C LYS A 74 -6.15 -2.70 -7.23
N THR A 75 -5.39 -1.92 -7.99
CA THR A 75 -5.87 -1.31 -9.24
C THR A 75 -5.71 -2.29 -10.40
N SER A 76 -6.47 -2.05 -11.47
CA SER A 76 -6.34 -2.82 -12.71
C SER A 76 -5.48 -2.10 -13.75
N TRP A 77 -5.02 -2.84 -14.75
CA TRP A 77 -4.12 -2.30 -15.76
C TRP A 77 -4.64 -1.04 -16.48
N PRO A 78 -5.92 -0.91 -16.85
CA PRO A 78 -6.44 0.34 -17.43
C PRO A 78 -6.37 1.54 -16.49
N VAL A 79 -6.52 1.31 -15.19
CA VAL A 79 -6.45 2.34 -14.13
C VAL A 79 -5.02 2.77 -13.89
N GLU A 80 -4.14 1.80 -13.70
CA GLU A 80 -2.70 2.01 -13.60
C GLU A 80 -2.17 2.75 -14.85
N THR A 81 -2.72 2.43 -16.03
CA THR A 81 -2.37 3.12 -17.28
C THR A 81 -2.77 4.59 -17.25
N ALA A 82 -3.94 4.94 -16.70
CA ALA A 82 -4.40 6.32 -16.63
C ALA A 82 -3.73 7.11 -15.49
N PHE A 83 -3.67 6.52 -14.29
CA PHE A 83 -3.38 7.22 -13.04
C PHE A 83 -2.11 6.74 -12.33
N GLY A 84 -1.54 5.61 -12.74
CA GLY A 84 -0.21 5.19 -12.33
C GLY A 84 -0.06 4.81 -10.86
N ASN A 85 -1.16 4.44 -10.19
CA ASN A 85 -1.19 3.82 -8.87
C ASN A 85 -1.47 2.32 -9.00
N ASP A 86 -0.82 1.51 -8.16
CA ASP A 86 -1.01 0.06 -8.04
C ASP A 86 -2.06 -0.28 -6.97
N ILE A 87 -2.19 0.58 -5.96
CA ILE A 87 -3.04 0.36 -4.79
C ILE A 87 -3.81 1.65 -4.46
N ASP A 88 -5.09 1.49 -4.19
CA ASP A 88 -5.91 2.48 -3.50
C ASP A 88 -6.15 2.02 -2.06
N LEU A 89 -5.70 2.84 -1.11
CA LEU A 89 -5.83 2.61 0.31
C LEU A 89 -6.72 3.68 0.92
N PHE A 90 -7.83 3.27 1.52
CA PHE A 90 -8.74 4.13 2.25
C PHE A 90 -8.62 3.87 3.74
N VAL A 91 -8.37 4.93 4.52
CA VAL A 91 -8.18 4.85 5.96
C VAL A 91 -9.26 5.67 6.66
N GLY A 92 -10.08 5.00 7.45
CA GLY A 92 -11.21 5.56 8.15
C GLY A 92 -10.78 6.32 9.39
N ASP A 93 -11.39 7.47 9.63
CA ASP A 93 -11.15 8.30 10.82
C ASP A 93 -12.07 7.99 12.01
N GLY A 94 -12.87 6.92 11.90
CA GLY A 94 -13.83 6.51 12.93
C GLY A 94 -15.17 7.26 12.87
N THR A 95 -15.33 8.24 11.99
CA THR A 95 -16.59 8.99 11.79
C THR A 95 -17.42 8.48 10.61
N GLY A 96 -17.01 7.37 9.99
CA GLY A 96 -17.57 6.88 8.73
C GLY A 96 -17.03 7.59 7.49
N GLN A 97 -16.00 8.42 7.66
CA GLN A 97 -15.26 9.09 6.60
C GLN A 97 -13.88 8.48 6.43
N TYR A 98 -13.37 8.53 5.19
CA TYR A 98 -12.11 7.91 4.79
C TYR A 98 -11.20 8.89 4.06
N ASP A 99 -9.91 8.80 4.39
CA ASP A 99 -8.82 9.39 3.62
C ASP A 99 -8.38 8.44 2.52
N TRP A 100 -8.18 8.95 1.30
CA TRP A 100 -7.72 8.16 0.17
C TRP A 100 -6.22 8.38 -0.11
N TYR A 101 -5.45 7.30 -0.07
CA TYR A 101 -4.06 7.24 -0.47
C TYR A 101 -3.90 6.43 -1.76
N ALA A 102 -3.37 7.06 -2.80
CA ALA A 102 -3.01 6.40 -4.06
C ALA A 102 -1.53 6.01 -3.99
N LEU A 103 -1.25 4.70 -4.01
CA LEU A 103 0.10 4.17 -3.81
C LEU A 103 0.63 3.54 -5.10
N GLN A 104 1.83 3.93 -5.51
CA GLN A 104 2.62 3.20 -6.51
C GLN A 104 3.70 2.37 -5.82
N ALA A 105 3.63 1.06 -5.96
CA ALA A 105 4.58 0.13 -5.40
C ALA A 105 5.88 0.13 -6.21
N LYS A 106 7.03 0.06 -5.51
CA LYS A 106 8.35 -0.19 -6.10
C LYS A 106 9.18 -1.06 -5.17
N VAL A 107 9.78 -2.12 -5.69
CA VAL A 107 10.67 -3.00 -4.91
C VAL A 107 12.12 -2.62 -5.14
N MET A 108 12.87 -2.52 -4.05
CA MET A 108 14.31 -2.28 -4.11
C MET A 108 15.05 -3.52 -4.61
N SER A 109 16.09 -3.32 -5.41
CA SER A 109 17.03 -4.37 -5.81
C SER A 109 18.02 -4.68 -4.68
N HIS A 110 18.75 -5.78 -4.81
CA HIS A 110 19.78 -6.14 -3.83
C HIS A 110 20.97 -5.17 -3.83
N GLU A 111 21.14 -4.36 -4.87
CA GLU A 111 22.10 -3.25 -4.97
C GLU A 111 21.62 -1.98 -4.25
N GLY A 112 20.37 -1.93 -3.79
CA GLY A 112 19.81 -0.75 -3.09
C GLY A 112 19.13 0.27 -4.02
N GLU A 113 18.72 -0.18 -5.20
CA GLU A 113 18.24 0.67 -6.30
C GLU A 113 16.78 0.35 -6.66
N PHE A 114 16.05 1.33 -7.20
CA PHE A 114 14.71 1.17 -7.74
C PHE A 114 14.76 1.31 -9.26
N ASN A 115 14.91 0.19 -9.97
CA ASN A 115 15.24 0.12 -11.40
C ASN A 115 14.24 0.82 -12.34
N ASP A 116 12.98 0.92 -11.91
CA ASP A 116 11.90 1.53 -12.69
C ASP A 116 11.68 3.02 -12.35
N LEU A 117 12.37 3.53 -11.33
CA LEU A 117 12.35 4.95 -10.97
C LEU A 117 13.50 5.69 -11.65
N LYS A 118 13.28 6.02 -12.93
CA LYS A 118 14.20 6.80 -13.78
C LYS A 118 13.41 7.72 -14.72
N ILE A 119 14.06 8.75 -15.26
CA ILE A 119 13.45 9.60 -16.28
C ILE A 119 13.22 8.75 -17.54
N LYS A 120 11.95 8.60 -17.92
CA LYS A 120 11.53 7.97 -19.19
C LYS A 120 11.91 8.84 -20.39
N ALA A 121 12.04 8.21 -21.56
CA ALA A 121 12.37 8.90 -22.80
C ALA A 121 11.34 9.99 -23.16
N LYS A 122 11.77 10.98 -23.94
CA LYS A 122 10.95 12.12 -24.35
C LYS A 122 9.67 11.63 -25.06
N GLY A 123 8.50 11.95 -24.50
CA GLY A 123 7.18 11.56 -25.02
C GLY A 123 6.44 10.52 -24.18
N GLU A 124 7.09 9.89 -23.19
CA GLU A 124 6.40 9.03 -22.23
C GLU A 124 5.90 9.80 -21.01
N PHE A 125 4.67 9.53 -20.58
CA PHE A 125 4.16 10.04 -19.32
C PHE A 125 4.86 9.34 -18.14
N HIS A 126 5.49 10.14 -17.27
CA HIS A 126 6.08 9.63 -16.04
C HIS A 126 5.00 9.19 -15.05
N GLN A 127 5.20 8.06 -14.35
CA GLN A 127 4.26 7.54 -13.36
C GLN A 127 3.96 8.57 -12.25
N TRP A 128 4.98 9.33 -11.79
CA TRP A 128 4.77 10.37 -10.78
C TRP A 128 3.82 11.47 -11.25
N LEU A 129 3.77 11.79 -12.55
CA LEU A 129 2.86 12.79 -13.09
C LEU A 129 1.42 12.28 -13.09
N LYS A 130 1.22 11.00 -13.43
CA LYS A 130 -0.10 10.36 -13.38
C LYS A 130 -0.65 10.34 -11.95
N LEU A 131 0.19 10.01 -10.97
CA LEU A 131 -0.15 10.05 -9.56
C LEU A 131 -0.53 11.46 -9.08
N LEU A 132 0.22 12.48 -9.49
CA LEU A 132 -0.12 13.88 -9.16
C LEU A 132 -1.44 14.32 -9.81
N THR A 133 -1.74 13.85 -11.02
CA THR A 133 -3.04 14.05 -11.65
C THR A 133 -4.15 13.38 -10.84
N HIS A 134 -3.93 12.14 -10.37
CA HIS A 134 -4.87 11.42 -9.53
C HIS A 134 -5.14 12.15 -8.20
N GLU A 135 -4.08 12.63 -7.52
CA GLU A 135 -4.19 13.47 -6.33
C GLU A 135 -5.02 14.74 -6.60
N ARG A 136 -4.81 15.41 -7.73
CA ARG A 136 -5.57 16.62 -8.08
C ARG A 136 -7.04 16.35 -8.40
N LEU A 137 -7.33 15.30 -9.18
CA LEU A 137 -8.69 15.02 -9.65
C LEU A 137 -9.58 14.45 -8.55
N PHE A 138 -9.01 13.60 -7.70
CA PHE A 138 -9.77 12.87 -6.69
C PHE A 138 -9.49 13.36 -5.27
N GLY A 139 -8.59 14.31 -5.04
CA GLY A 139 -8.24 14.70 -3.68
C GLY A 139 -7.71 13.53 -2.85
N SER A 140 -7.05 12.57 -3.50
CA SER A 140 -6.26 11.55 -2.82
C SER A 140 -4.90 12.12 -2.42
N GLN A 141 -4.13 11.39 -1.60
CA GLN A 141 -2.71 11.67 -1.39
C GLN A 141 -1.86 10.65 -2.12
N ALA A 142 -0.97 11.12 -3.00
CA ALA A 142 -0.15 10.27 -3.83
C ALA A 142 1.21 9.94 -3.19
N PHE A 143 1.47 8.64 -3.02
CA PHE A 143 2.74 8.12 -2.51
C PHE A 143 3.32 7.05 -3.42
N TYR A 144 4.63 6.92 -3.39
CA TYR A 144 5.32 5.69 -3.73
C TYR A 144 5.47 4.86 -2.45
N LEU A 145 5.01 3.60 -2.51
CA LEU A 145 5.25 2.57 -1.52
C LEU A 145 6.51 1.79 -1.91
N LEU A 146 7.63 2.15 -1.30
CA LEU A 146 8.91 1.51 -1.52
C LEU A 146 9.06 0.32 -0.58
N TYR A 147 9.25 -0.87 -1.15
CA TYR A 147 9.61 -2.07 -0.39
C TYR A 147 11.13 -2.14 -0.23
N VAL A 148 11.59 -2.11 1.01
CA VAL A 148 13.00 -1.90 1.34
C VAL A 148 13.54 -3.02 2.23
N GLY A 149 14.76 -3.45 1.97
CA GLY A 149 15.56 -4.31 2.83
C GLY A 149 16.99 -3.79 2.94
N LYS A 150 17.81 -4.33 3.82
CA LYS A 150 19.21 -3.93 3.95
C LYS A 150 20.05 -4.46 2.78
N SER A 151 20.48 -3.57 1.89
CA SER A 151 21.46 -3.88 0.82
C SER A 151 22.91 -3.78 1.33
N LYS A 152 23.84 -4.46 0.65
CA LYS A 152 25.29 -4.36 0.90
C LYS A 152 25.95 -3.16 0.22
N THR A 153 25.35 -2.62 -0.86
CA THR A 153 26.03 -1.66 -1.75
C THR A 153 25.56 -0.23 -1.52
N ASN A 154 24.30 0.08 -1.81
CA ASN A 154 23.75 1.45 -1.72
C ASN A 154 22.73 1.58 -0.58
N PHE A 155 23.07 1.12 0.64
CA PHE A 155 22.18 1.26 1.80
C PHE A 155 22.65 2.35 2.76
N PRO A 156 21.75 3.18 3.32
CA PRO A 156 22.11 4.23 4.27
C PRO A 156 22.92 3.71 5.46
N THR A 157 23.96 4.45 5.83
CA THR A 157 24.72 4.24 7.08
C THR A 157 24.16 5.09 8.23
N THR A 158 23.41 6.14 7.90
CA THR A 158 22.69 6.98 8.86
C THR A 158 21.39 6.32 9.31
N GLY A 159 20.98 6.61 10.55
CA GLY A 159 19.69 6.17 11.07
C GLY A 159 18.54 7.07 10.63
N PRO A 160 17.29 6.65 10.85
CA PRO A 160 16.12 7.48 10.65
C PRO A 160 16.17 8.74 11.53
N THR A 161 15.78 9.88 10.98
CA THR A 161 15.77 11.18 11.68
C THR A 161 14.36 11.74 11.85
N LYS A 162 13.44 11.35 10.95
CA LYS A 162 12.08 11.88 10.89
C LYS A 162 11.24 11.35 12.04
N LYS A 163 10.61 12.26 12.78
CA LYS A 163 9.67 11.97 13.88
C LYS A 163 8.24 11.98 13.35
N ASP A 164 7.46 10.99 13.74
CA ASP A 164 6.01 11.00 13.64
C ASP A 164 5.38 11.15 15.04
N CYS A 165 4.06 10.97 15.16
CA CYS A 165 3.35 11.04 16.43
C CYS A 165 3.81 10.00 17.46
N ASN A 166 4.50 8.94 17.03
CA ASN A 166 5.08 7.88 17.85
C ASN A 166 6.62 8.00 17.95
N GLY A 167 7.18 9.15 17.60
CA GLY A 167 8.62 9.41 17.66
C GLY A 167 9.39 8.96 16.42
N VAL A 168 10.69 8.67 16.57
CA VAL A 168 11.53 8.18 15.47
C VAL A 168 11.31 6.69 15.30
N ALA A 169 10.92 6.26 14.10
CA ALA A 169 10.75 4.84 13.80
C ALA A 169 12.11 4.12 13.71
N PRO A 170 12.24 2.88 14.19
CA PRO A 170 13.43 2.08 13.94
C PRO A 170 13.57 1.75 12.45
N ILE A 171 14.79 1.53 11.96
CA ILE A 171 15.05 1.27 10.52
C ILE A 171 14.23 0.09 9.96
N GLY A 172 13.92 -0.92 10.79
CA GLY A 172 13.08 -2.04 10.38
C GLY A 172 11.67 -1.64 9.94
N GLU A 173 11.13 -0.53 10.45
CA GLU A 173 9.80 -0.04 10.06
C GLU A 173 9.77 0.70 8.72
N TYR A 174 10.95 0.91 8.10
CA TYR A 174 11.07 1.44 6.74
C TYR A 174 11.01 0.34 5.67
N GLY A 175 10.74 -0.92 6.03
CA GLY A 175 10.50 -1.98 5.05
C GLY A 175 9.33 -1.70 4.11
N LEU A 176 8.34 -0.92 4.59
CA LEU A 176 7.29 -0.30 3.80
C LEU A 176 7.43 1.22 3.95
N SER A 177 8.19 1.81 3.04
CA SER A 177 8.58 3.21 3.04
C SER A 177 7.67 4.03 2.13
N LEU A 178 7.13 5.13 2.64
CA LEU A 178 6.29 6.05 1.88
C LEU A 178 7.10 7.27 1.46
N VAL A 179 7.07 7.60 0.17
CA VAL A 179 7.65 8.83 -0.37
C VAL A 179 6.60 9.52 -1.22
N LYS A 180 6.33 10.81 -0.96
CA LYS A 180 5.35 11.57 -1.75
C LYS A 180 5.72 11.57 -3.24
N ALA A 181 4.74 11.47 -4.14
CA ALA A 181 4.99 11.47 -5.58
C ALA A 181 5.78 12.72 -6.06
N LEU A 182 5.50 13.89 -5.46
CA LEU A 182 6.24 15.12 -5.74
C LEU A 182 7.73 15.05 -5.33
N ASN A 183 8.06 14.31 -4.27
CA ASN A 183 9.45 14.13 -3.85
C ASN A 183 10.19 13.21 -4.83
N ILE A 184 9.55 12.13 -5.28
CA ILE A 184 10.12 11.27 -6.34
C ILE A 184 10.41 12.06 -7.61
N HIS A 185 9.49 12.94 -8.03
CA HIS A 185 9.72 13.83 -9.17
C HIS A 185 10.99 14.69 -9.01
N LYS A 186 11.25 15.20 -7.80
CA LYS A 186 12.43 16.05 -7.51
C LYS A 186 13.72 15.24 -7.37
N THR A 187 13.64 13.97 -6.98
CA THR A 187 14.80 13.13 -6.70
C THR A 187 15.28 12.36 -7.92
N VAL A 188 14.36 11.85 -8.76
CA VAL A 188 14.73 10.99 -9.91
C VAL A 188 15.58 11.76 -10.92
N THR A 189 16.76 11.21 -11.25
CA THR A 189 17.71 11.82 -12.19
C THR A 189 17.69 11.15 -13.59
N ARG A 190 18.35 11.79 -14.57
CA ARG A 190 18.17 11.56 -16.01
C ARG A 190 18.43 10.15 -16.54
N THR A 191 19.24 9.32 -15.89
CA THR A 191 19.65 8.03 -16.49
C THR A 191 19.89 6.89 -15.49
N THR A 192 19.99 7.17 -14.20
CA THR A 192 20.29 6.14 -13.19
C THR A 192 19.04 5.74 -12.42
N PRO A 193 18.91 4.45 -12.04
CA PRO A 193 17.95 4.04 -11.03
C PRO A 193 18.08 4.91 -9.78
N MET A 194 16.94 5.31 -9.21
CA MET A 194 16.93 6.03 -7.94
C MET A 194 17.45 5.10 -6.83
N LYS A 195 18.35 5.61 -5.98
CA LYS A 195 18.85 4.87 -4.81
C LYS A 195 18.02 5.17 -3.58
N PHE A 196 17.90 4.24 -2.64
CA PHE A 196 17.17 4.51 -1.39
C PHE A 196 17.80 5.66 -0.58
N THR A 197 19.12 5.82 -0.64
CA THR A 197 19.85 6.93 0.00
C THR A 197 19.51 8.32 -0.54
N GLU A 198 18.86 8.42 -1.71
CA GLU A 198 18.47 9.71 -2.28
C GLU A 198 17.17 10.26 -1.70
N VAL A 199 16.40 9.41 -1.01
CA VAL A 199 15.15 9.78 -0.33
C VAL A 199 15.24 9.59 1.19
N PHE A 200 16.10 8.70 1.66
CA PHE A 200 16.31 8.44 3.09
C PHE A 200 17.41 9.33 3.68
N PRO A 201 17.22 9.91 4.89
CA PRO A 201 16.07 9.77 5.79
C PRO A 201 14.98 10.84 5.61
N ASP A 202 15.24 11.89 4.84
CA ASP A 202 14.48 13.15 4.94
C ASP A 202 13.12 13.13 4.21
N LEU A 203 13.04 12.40 3.10
CA LEU A 203 11.87 12.40 2.21
C LEU A 203 10.97 11.19 2.40
N VAL A 204 11.36 10.26 3.26
CA VAL A 204 10.70 8.98 3.49
C VAL A 204 10.03 8.91 4.85
N GLU A 205 8.86 8.28 4.89
CA GLU A 205 8.04 8.08 6.08
C GLU A 205 7.74 6.59 6.26
N PRO A 206 7.72 6.03 7.47
CA PRO A 206 7.28 4.65 7.69
C PRO A 206 5.78 4.54 7.39
N LEU A 207 5.31 3.37 6.94
CA LEU A 207 3.88 3.11 6.69
C LEU A 207 2.98 3.47 7.88
N ARG A 208 3.46 3.24 9.10
CA ARG A 208 2.75 3.57 10.36
C ARG A 208 2.30 5.02 10.44
N SER A 209 2.98 5.92 9.74
CA SER A 209 2.64 7.34 9.72
C SER A 209 1.30 7.64 9.03
N ILE A 210 0.73 6.71 8.24
CA ILE A 210 -0.64 6.78 7.73
C ILE A 210 -1.64 6.28 8.79
N PHE A 211 -1.31 5.21 9.51
CA PHE A 211 -2.27 4.49 10.37
C PHE A 211 -2.27 4.90 11.84
N CYS A 212 -1.16 5.43 12.34
CA CYS A 212 -0.98 5.79 13.74
C CYS A 212 -1.25 7.26 14.03
N CYS A 213 -1.05 8.11 13.02
CA CYS A 213 -1.01 9.55 13.21
C CYS A 213 -2.18 10.20 12.47
N PRO A 214 -3.10 10.87 13.18
CA PRO A 214 -4.10 11.72 12.54
C PRO A 214 -3.37 12.78 11.72
N ARG A 215 -3.45 12.69 10.39
CA ARG A 215 -2.79 13.67 9.52
C ARG A 215 -3.76 14.80 9.22
N PRO A 216 -3.34 16.08 9.37
CA PRO A 216 -4.03 17.14 8.68
C PRO A 216 -3.94 16.86 7.19
N LEU A 217 -5.10 16.64 6.58
CA LEU A 217 -5.24 16.47 5.15
C LEU A 217 -4.70 17.70 4.42
N HIS A 218 -4.12 17.49 3.22
CA HIS A 218 -3.75 18.59 2.35
C HIS A 218 -5.02 19.38 1.94
N LEU A 219 -4.88 20.64 1.53
CA LEU A 219 -6.03 21.49 1.14
C LEU A 219 -6.89 20.89 0.01
N THR A 220 -6.28 20.05 -0.82
CA THR A 220 -6.93 19.36 -1.94
C THR A 220 -7.54 18.03 -1.55
N ALA A 221 -7.27 17.52 -0.34
CA ALA A 221 -7.67 16.18 0.03
C ALA A 221 -9.15 16.14 0.42
N ARG A 222 -9.85 15.14 -0.14
CA ARG A 222 -11.29 14.92 0.03
C ARG A 222 -11.50 13.76 1.00
N LYS A 223 -12.52 13.89 1.84
CA LYS A 223 -13.06 12.80 2.66
C LYS A 223 -14.14 12.06 1.87
N TYR A 224 -14.18 10.75 2.07
CA TYR A 224 -15.09 9.85 1.36
C TYR A 224 -15.94 9.06 2.34
N THR A 225 -17.22 8.90 2.04
CA THR A 225 -18.11 7.94 2.72
C THR A 225 -17.88 6.52 2.22
N GLU A 226 -18.35 5.53 2.98
CA GLU A 226 -18.37 4.13 2.53
C GLU A 226 -19.11 3.97 1.19
N ASP A 227 -20.24 4.66 0.99
CA ASP A 227 -21.05 4.54 -0.23
C ASP A 227 -20.33 5.13 -1.46
N GLU A 228 -19.61 6.23 -1.30
CA GLU A 228 -18.75 6.79 -2.35
C GLU A 228 -17.55 5.88 -2.67
N ILE A 229 -17.16 5.04 -1.72
CA ILE A 229 -16.10 4.04 -1.86
C ILE A 229 -16.66 2.72 -2.43
N ALA A 230 -17.90 2.37 -2.14
CA ALA A 230 -18.53 1.11 -2.51
C ALA A 230 -19.28 1.22 -3.84
N THR A 231 -18.58 1.53 -4.95
CA THR A 231 -19.23 1.60 -6.26
C THR A 231 -19.36 0.24 -6.97
N PRO A 232 -20.44 0.01 -7.76
CA PRO A 232 -20.65 -1.25 -8.48
C PRO A 232 -19.62 -1.60 -9.57
N ALA A 233 -18.81 -0.63 -10.02
CA ALA A 233 -17.74 -0.86 -11.01
C ALA A 233 -16.53 -1.62 -10.43
N TYR A 234 -16.59 -1.97 -9.15
CA TYR A 234 -15.55 -2.65 -8.42
C TYR A 234 -15.84 -4.15 -8.30
N ARG A 235 -14.87 -4.99 -8.71
CA ARG A 235 -14.97 -6.44 -8.54
C ARG A 235 -13.88 -6.96 -7.60
N GLN A 236 -14.34 -7.63 -6.55
CA GLN A 236 -13.54 -8.49 -5.66
C GLN A 236 -12.74 -9.51 -6.48
N VAL A 237 -11.45 -9.68 -6.21
CA VAL A 237 -10.65 -10.74 -6.86
C VAL A 237 -10.56 -11.89 -5.87
N TYR A 238 -11.57 -12.74 -5.95
CA TYR A 238 -11.48 -14.13 -5.51
C TYR A 238 -10.62 -14.93 -6.50
N ALA A 239 -10.30 -16.17 -6.12
CA ALA A 239 -10.03 -17.20 -7.12
C ALA A 239 -11.24 -17.29 -8.05
N ARG A 240 -11.13 -16.72 -9.27
CA ARG A 240 -12.17 -16.78 -10.28
C ARG A 240 -12.03 -18.05 -11.10
N ALA A 241 -13.12 -18.48 -11.73
CA ALA A 241 -13.02 -19.43 -12.82
C ALA A 241 -12.14 -18.82 -13.91
N LYS A 242 -11.27 -19.63 -14.53
CA LYS A 242 -10.29 -19.20 -15.54
C LYS A 242 -10.92 -18.48 -16.75
N SER A 243 -12.24 -18.61 -16.92
CA SER A 243 -13.07 -18.01 -17.98
C SER A 243 -13.57 -16.59 -17.69
N ASP A 244 -13.45 -16.09 -16.46
CA ASP A 244 -14.00 -14.77 -16.11
C ASP A 244 -13.07 -13.66 -16.58
N ASP A 245 -13.51 -12.88 -17.57
CA ASP A 245 -12.79 -11.67 -18.00
C ASP A 245 -12.75 -10.66 -16.85
N ILE A 246 -11.53 -10.33 -16.40
CA ILE A 246 -11.29 -9.36 -15.32
C ILE A 246 -11.69 -7.93 -15.70
N TYR A 247 -11.91 -7.67 -16.98
CA TYR A 247 -12.29 -6.36 -17.54
C TYR A 247 -13.73 -6.30 -18.03
N GLN A 248 -14.54 -7.33 -17.78
CA GLN A 248 -15.94 -7.37 -18.23
C GLN A 248 -16.75 -6.21 -17.60
N GLY A 249 -17.07 -5.19 -18.40
CA GLY A 249 -17.73 -3.94 -17.98
C GLY A 249 -16.82 -2.70 -18.01
N TYR A 250 -15.52 -2.84 -18.25
CA TYR A 250 -14.64 -1.72 -18.54
C TYR A 250 -14.73 -1.39 -20.04
N ASN A 251 -15.67 -0.51 -20.41
CA ASN A 251 -15.72 0.01 -21.76
C ASN A 251 -14.82 1.24 -21.85
N ALA A 252 -13.71 1.13 -22.60
CA ALA A 252 -12.75 2.22 -22.75
C ALA A 252 -13.38 3.51 -23.29
N SER A 253 -14.54 3.43 -23.95
CA SER A 253 -15.30 4.58 -24.47
C SER A 253 -16.03 5.41 -23.41
N ASP A 254 -16.11 4.98 -22.15
CA ASP A 254 -16.79 5.71 -21.05
C ASP A 254 -15.89 6.82 -20.46
N HIS A 255 -15.29 7.63 -21.34
CA HIS A 255 -14.28 8.66 -21.06
C HIS A 255 -14.75 9.87 -20.21
N VAL A 256 -15.91 9.79 -19.56
CA VAL A 256 -16.36 10.80 -18.60
C VAL A 256 -16.75 10.08 -17.33
N LEU A 257 -15.72 9.66 -16.60
CA LEU A 257 -15.90 9.18 -15.24
C LEU A 257 -16.27 10.41 -14.38
N PRO A 258 -17.43 10.41 -13.69
CA PRO A 258 -17.86 11.57 -12.90
C PRO A 258 -16.85 11.92 -11.81
N ASP A 259 -16.83 13.18 -11.38
CA ASP A 259 -15.95 13.65 -10.30
C ASP A 259 -16.10 12.79 -9.04
N GLY A 260 -15.01 12.16 -8.60
CA GLY A 260 -14.99 11.21 -7.48
C GLY A 260 -14.96 9.72 -7.87
N PHE A 261 -14.93 9.38 -9.15
CA PHE A 261 -14.81 8.00 -9.62
C PHE A 261 -13.38 7.46 -9.45
N ALA A 262 -13.13 6.63 -8.45
CA ALA A 262 -11.95 5.76 -8.45
C ALA A 262 -12.19 4.61 -9.43
N PRO A 263 -11.25 4.16 -10.27
CA PRO A 263 -11.52 3.01 -11.11
C PRO A 263 -10.89 1.72 -10.54
N LEU A 264 -11.61 0.61 -10.74
CA LEU A 264 -11.38 -0.80 -10.36
C LEU A 264 -10.63 -1.11 -9.03
N ARG A 265 -11.31 -1.83 -8.15
CA ARG A 265 -10.90 -2.08 -6.77
C ARG A 265 -10.94 -3.56 -6.43
N VAL A 266 -9.83 -4.13 -5.96
CA VAL A 266 -9.76 -5.52 -5.48
C VAL A 266 -9.97 -5.60 -3.97
N LEU A 267 -11.15 -6.03 -3.55
CA LEU A 267 -11.37 -6.56 -2.20
C LEU A 267 -10.92 -8.03 -2.15
N ILE A 268 -10.40 -8.46 -1.00
CA ILE A 268 -10.13 -9.88 -0.72
C ILE A 268 -11.18 -10.30 0.31
N ASP A 269 -12.12 -11.17 -0.07
CA ASP A 269 -12.91 -11.91 0.91
C ASP A 269 -12.13 -13.12 1.40
N LEU A 270 -12.40 -13.51 2.63
CA LEU A 270 -11.94 -14.80 3.16
C LEU A 270 -13.07 -15.85 3.16
N ASN A 271 -14.30 -15.47 2.81
CA ASN A 271 -15.39 -16.43 2.60
C ASN A 271 -15.47 -16.81 1.13
N SER A 272 -14.65 -17.77 0.73
CA SER A 272 -15.03 -18.67 -0.35
C SER A 272 -15.62 -19.92 0.28
N ASP A 273 -16.89 -19.85 0.68
CA ASP A 273 -17.73 -21.06 0.60
C ASP A 273 -17.85 -21.38 -0.90
N VAL A 274 -16.78 -21.96 -1.45
CA VAL A 274 -16.85 -22.73 -2.69
C VAL A 274 -17.59 -23.98 -2.28
N ASP A 275 -18.91 -23.89 -2.37
CA ASP A 275 -19.83 -24.98 -2.20
C ASP A 275 -19.55 -25.98 -3.34
N GLU A 276 -18.57 -26.87 -3.14
CA GLU A 276 -18.19 -27.95 -4.08
C GLU A 276 -19.30 -29.01 -4.25
N ASN A 277 -20.50 -28.80 -3.69
CA ASN A 277 -21.62 -29.75 -3.71
C ASN A 277 -22.86 -29.23 -4.45
N LYS A 278 -22.67 -28.69 -5.66
CA LYS A 278 -23.76 -28.57 -6.64
C LYS A 278 -23.34 -29.20 -7.96
N ASP A 279 -23.16 -30.52 -7.96
CA ASP A 279 -23.41 -31.41 -9.10
C ASP A 279 -23.34 -32.88 -8.63
N ALA A 280 -24.35 -33.27 -7.85
CA ALA A 280 -24.66 -34.67 -7.61
C ALA A 280 -26.19 -34.83 -7.51
N ARG A 281 -26.87 -34.64 -8.64
CA ARG A 281 -28.19 -35.24 -8.93
C ARG A 281 -28.24 -35.65 -10.39
#